data_AF-A0A238VYX6-F1
#
_entry.id   AF-A0A238VYX6-F1
#
_cell.length_a   1.000
_cell.length_b   1.000
_cell.length_c   1.000
_cell.angle_alpha   90.00
_cell.angle_beta   90.00
_cell.angle_gamma   90.00
#
_symmetry.space_group_name_H-M   'P 1'
#
loop_
_entity.id
_entity.type
_entity.pdbx_description
1 polymer ?
#
loop_
_entity_poly.entity_id
_entity_poly.type
_entity_poly.pdbx_seq_one_letter_code
_entity_poly.pdbx_strand_id
1 'polypeptide(L)'
;MNHADRIEATIQGIYRAFEHPGEHPADAGISAIDNWIHALDGLGGSALAGLQNELRALRGYVERDDRPAMAGSLQQLGMETSRMAHDMHDGTGDHLRHLGQVLITAAGNLKMS
;
A
#
# COMPACT_ATOMS: atom_id res chain seq x y z
N MET A 1 -17.37 -8.77 5.34
CA MET A 1 -16.18 -8.24 4.64
C MET A 1 -14.97 -8.64 5.46
N ASN A 2 -14.05 -9.39 4.88
CA ASN A 2 -12.82 -9.86 5.54
C ASN A 2 -11.76 -8.74 5.50
N HIS A 3 -10.72 -8.83 6.33
CA HIS A 3 -9.58 -7.92 6.35
C HIS A 3 -8.85 -7.84 5.00
N ALA A 4 -8.79 -8.95 4.25
CA ALA A 4 -8.25 -8.97 2.89
C ALA A 4 -9.01 -8.02 1.95
N ASP A 5 -10.34 -8.10 1.91
CA ASP A 5 -11.19 -7.23 1.06
C ASP A 5 -10.99 -5.74 1.40
N ARG A 6 -10.79 -5.44 2.69
CA ARG A 6 -10.63 -4.06 3.19
C ARG A 6 -9.26 -3.50 2.81
N ILE A 7 -8.23 -4.33 2.85
CA ILE A 7 -6.89 -3.99 2.35
C ILE A 7 -6.95 -3.76 0.84
N GLU A 8 -7.54 -4.68 0.07
CA GLU A 8 -7.64 -4.54 -1.39
C GLU A 8 -8.37 -3.27 -1.82
N ALA A 9 -9.53 -2.98 -1.23
CA ALA A 9 -10.28 -1.74 -1.50
C ALA A 9 -9.45 -0.49 -1.20
N THR A 10 -8.61 -0.56 -0.18
CA THR A 10 -7.72 0.53 0.20
C THR A 10 -6.62 0.75 -0.85
N ILE A 11 -6.00 -0.32 -1.36
CA ILE A 11 -4.99 -0.22 -2.42
C ILE A 11 -5.58 0.28 -3.73
N GLN A 12 -6.78 -0.17 -4.10
CA GLN A 12 -7.46 0.36 -5.28
C GLN A 12 -7.74 1.86 -5.13
N GLY A 13 -8.06 2.32 -3.92
CA GLY A 13 -8.21 3.74 -3.60
C GLY A 13 -6.90 4.52 -3.75
N ILE A 14 -5.79 3.98 -3.23
CA ILE A 14 -4.44 4.57 -3.38
C ILE A 14 -4.04 4.64 -4.87
N TYR A 15 -4.23 3.56 -5.60
CA TYR A 15 -3.88 3.47 -7.02
C TYR A 15 -4.68 4.49 -7.85
N ARG A 16 -5.99 4.58 -7.64
CA ARG A 16 -6.83 5.60 -8.30
C ARG A 16 -6.41 7.03 -7.95
N ALA A 17 -6.05 7.28 -6.68
CA ALA A 17 -5.56 8.60 -6.27
C ALA A 17 -4.25 8.98 -6.99
N PHE A 18 -3.38 8.00 -7.27
CA PHE A 18 -2.12 8.23 -7.98
C PHE A 18 -2.24 8.25 -9.51
N GLU A 19 -3.12 7.47 -10.11
CA GLU A 19 -3.36 7.49 -11.56
C GLU A 19 -4.14 8.73 -12.01
N HIS A 20 -5.05 9.22 -11.16
CA HIS A 20 -5.92 10.35 -11.47
C HIS A 20 -5.73 11.51 -10.48
N PRO A 21 -4.53 12.11 -10.39
CA PRO A 21 -4.24 13.16 -9.41
C PRO A 21 -5.08 14.44 -9.62
N GLY A 22 -5.71 14.61 -10.79
CA GLY A 22 -6.64 15.70 -11.09
C GLY A 22 -8.11 15.42 -10.72
N GLU A 23 -8.50 14.16 -10.56
CA GLU A 23 -9.88 13.75 -10.18
C GLU A 23 -9.99 13.37 -8.72
N HIS A 24 -8.88 12.95 -8.11
CA HIS A 24 -8.76 12.59 -6.72
C HIS A 24 -7.69 13.46 -6.05
N PRO A 25 -8.05 14.39 -5.14
CA PRO A 25 -7.07 15.20 -4.43
C PRO A 25 -6.12 14.29 -3.63
N ALA A 26 -4.91 14.78 -3.33
CA ALA A 26 -3.94 14.10 -2.46
C ALA A 26 -4.57 13.58 -1.15
N ASP A 27 -5.60 14.26 -0.64
CA ASP A 27 -6.43 13.84 0.50
C ASP A 27 -7.07 12.45 0.34
N ALA A 28 -7.45 12.05 -0.87
CA ALA A 28 -7.99 10.72 -1.17
C ALA A 28 -6.90 9.63 -1.02
N GLY A 29 -5.68 9.92 -1.47
CA GLY A 29 -4.52 9.04 -1.29
C GLY A 29 -4.12 8.92 0.18
N ILE A 30 -4.09 10.03 0.91
CA ILE A 30 -3.81 10.06 2.35
C ILE A 30 -4.86 9.28 3.14
N SER A 31 -6.15 9.52 2.87
CA SER A 31 -7.25 8.81 3.54
C SER A 31 -7.18 7.30 3.30
N ALA A 32 -6.76 6.90 2.10
CA ALA A 32 -6.56 5.49 1.80
C ALA A 32 -5.35 4.92 2.56
N ILE A 33 -4.21 5.61 2.63
CA ILE A 33 -3.06 5.18 3.44
C ILE A 33 -3.45 5.03 4.92
N ASP A 34 -4.21 5.97 5.49
CA ASP A 34 -4.67 5.92 6.88
C ASP A 34 -5.60 4.72 7.15
N ASN A 35 -6.51 4.42 6.21
CA ASN A 35 -7.35 3.22 6.27
C ASN A 35 -6.52 1.93 6.26
N TRP A 36 -5.41 1.92 5.51
CA TRP A 36 -4.54 0.75 5.44
C TRP A 36 -3.79 0.54 6.76
N ILE A 37 -3.24 1.61 7.33
CA ILE A 37 -2.60 1.58 8.65
C ILE A 37 -3.57 1.02 9.70
N HIS A 38 -4.82 1.51 9.72
CA HIS A 38 -5.85 1.00 10.63
C HIS A 38 -6.21 -0.47 10.39
N ALA A 39 -6.26 -0.91 9.13
CA ALA A 39 -6.51 -2.32 8.81
C ALA A 39 -5.38 -3.24 9.28
N LEU A 40 -4.12 -2.77 9.21
CA LEU A 40 -2.95 -3.51 9.64
C LEU A 40 -2.77 -3.53 11.17
N ASP A 41 -3.18 -2.47 11.87
CA ASP A 41 -3.16 -2.41 13.34
C ASP A 41 -4.05 -3.52 13.96
N GLY A 42 -5.21 -3.78 13.34
CA GLY A 42 -6.12 -4.85 13.75
C GLY A 42 -5.58 -6.27 13.60
N LEU A 43 -4.47 -6.47 12.87
CA LEU A 43 -3.90 -7.80 12.60
C LEU A 43 -2.85 -8.26 13.63
N GLY A 44 -2.35 -7.38 14.51
CA GLY A 44 -1.52 -7.71 15.67
C GLY A 44 -0.30 -8.61 15.40
N GLY A 45 0.85 -8.03 15.05
CA GLY A 45 2.10 -8.80 14.88
C GLY A 45 3.32 -7.93 14.57
N SER A 46 4.50 -8.35 15.05
CA SER A 46 5.76 -7.61 14.86
C SER A 46 6.20 -7.47 13.40
N ALA A 47 5.82 -8.41 12.53
CA ALA A 47 6.06 -8.35 11.09
C ALA A 47 5.32 -7.18 10.41
N LEU A 48 4.22 -6.70 11.00
CA LEU A 48 3.41 -5.61 10.45
C LEU A 48 3.99 -4.23 10.81
N ALA A 49 4.92 -4.14 11.76
CA ALA A 49 5.52 -2.88 12.16
C ALA A 49 6.37 -2.24 11.05
N GLY A 50 7.03 -3.06 10.21
CA GLY A 50 7.76 -2.60 9.03
C GLY A 50 6.83 -1.93 8.02
N LEU A 51 5.76 -2.64 7.64
CA LEU A 51 4.71 -2.12 6.76
C LEU A 51 4.07 -0.83 7.29
N GLN A 52 3.74 -0.77 8.58
CA GLN A 52 3.14 0.42 9.17
C GLN A 52 4.09 1.63 9.14
N ASN A 53 5.39 1.44 9.37
CA ASN A 53 6.37 2.52 9.26
C ASN A 53 6.51 3.01 7.82
N GLU A 54 6.59 2.09 6.86
CA GLU A 54 6.69 2.44 5.45
C GLU A 54 5.43 3.15 4.93
N LEU A 55 4.24 2.79 5.42
CA LEU A 55 3.00 3.51 5.13
C LEU A 55 2.99 4.93 5.68
N ARG A 56 3.51 5.15 6.88
CA ARG A 56 3.66 6.51 7.45
C ARG A 56 4.66 7.33 6.63
N ALA A 57 5.73 6.71 6.14
CA ALA A 57 6.68 7.37 5.23
C ALA A 57 6.01 7.74 3.90
N LEU A 58 5.29 6.80 3.28
CA LEU A 58 4.51 7.03 2.07
C LEU A 58 3.54 8.21 2.23
N ARG A 59 2.80 8.27 3.35
CA ARG A 59 1.91 9.39 3.66
C ARG A 59 2.64 10.74 3.62
N GLY A 60 3.81 10.82 4.24
CA GLY A 60 4.64 12.03 4.21
C GLY A 60 5.17 12.38 2.82
N TYR A 61 5.44 11.38 1.96
CA TYR A 61 5.84 11.61 0.57
C TYR A 61 4.67 12.12 -0.29
N VAL A 62 3.45 11.62 -0.06
CA VAL A 62 2.23 12.14 -0.70
C VAL A 62 1.98 13.59 -0.31
N GLU A 63 2.08 13.93 0.97
CA GLU A 63 1.89 15.31 1.46
C GLU A 63 2.89 16.30 0.83
N ARG A 64 4.05 15.81 0.40
CA ARG A 64 5.14 16.62 -0.17
C ARG A 64 5.21 16.52 -1.70
N ASP A 65 4.32 15.76 -2.34
CA ASP A 65 4.35 15.40 -3.77
C ASP A 65 5.73 14.84 -4.23
N ASP A 66 6.42 14.11 -3.35
CA ASP A 66 7.74 13.54 -3.61
C ASP A 66 7.62 12.21 -4.38
N ARG A 67 7.37 12.30 -5.69
CA ARG A 67 7.12 11.14 -6.56
C ARG A 67 8.23 10.08 -6.54
N PRO A 68 9.52 10.44 -6.61
CA PRO A 68 10.59 9.45 -6.49
C PRO A 68 10.55 8.69 -5.17
N ALA A 69 10.32 9.39 -4.06
CA ALA A 69 10.22 8.75 -2.74
C ALA A 69 8.95 7.90 -2.61
N MET A 70 7.81 8.37 -3.13
CA MET A 70 6.56 7.59 -3.21
C MET A 70 6.76 6.27 -3.96
N ALA A 71 7.44 6.30 -5.12
CA ALA A 71 7.71 5.10 -5.88
C ALA A 71 8.63 4.13 -5.14
N GLY A 72 9.61 4.66 -4.41
CA GLY A 72 10.47 3.86 -3.51
C GLY A 72 9.66 3.15 -2.43
N SER A 73 8.77 3.89 -1.75
CA SER A 73 7.90 3.32 -0.72
C SER A 73 6.96 2.26 -1.25
N LEU A 74 6.28 2.53 -2.37
CA LEU A 74 5.36 1.57 -2.99
C LEU A 74 6.08 0.27 -3.37
N GLN A 75 7.32 0.36 -3.88
CA GLN A 75 8.12 -0.82 -4.17
C GLN A 75 8.49 -1.60 -2.89
N GLN A 76 8.91 -0.92 -1.83
CA GLN A 76 9.22 -1.58 -0.56
C GLN A 76 8.01 -2.28 0.04
N LEU A 77 6.88 -1.57 0.14
CA LEU A 77 5.61 -2.14 0.60
C LEU A 77 5.23 -3.39 -0.20
N GLY A 78 5.38 -3.35 -1.53
CA GLY A 78 5.10 -4.49 -2.40
C GLY A 78 5.98 -5.71 -2.15
N MET A 79 7.29 -5.48 -1.93
CA MET A 79 8.23 -6.55 -1.60
C MET A 79 7.99 -7.16 -0.22
N GLU A 80 7.78 -6.33 0.81
CA GLU A 80 7.51 -6.81 2.17
C GLU A 80 6.20 -7.57 2.25
N THR A 81 5.14 -7.06 1.61
CA THR A 81 3.85 -7.74 1.57
C THR A 81 3.97 -9.09 0.87
N SER A 82 4.66 -9.16 -0.28
CA SER A 82 4.89 -10.42 -1.00
C SER A 82 5.70 -11.42 -0.17
N ARG A 83 6.65 -10.94 0.62
CA ARG A 83 7.47 -11.78 1.50
C ARG A 83 6.64 -12.34 2.65
N MET A 84 5.85 -11.52 3.33
CA MET A 84 4.95 -11.98 4.39
C MET A 84 3.95 -13.01 3.85
N ALA A 85 3.46 -12.79 2.63
CA ALA A 85 2.58 -13.72 1.94
C ALA A 85 3.20 -15.10 1.69
N HIS A 86 4.52 -15.16 1.46
CA HIS A 86 5.24 -16.42 1.23
C HIS A 86 5.24 -17.32 2.46
N ASP A 87 5.26 -16.73 3.65
CA ASP A 87 5.30 -17.45 4.92
C ASP A 87 3.89 -17.89 5.38
N MET A 88 2.84 -17.52 4.63
CA MET A 88 1.43 -17.86 4.91
C MET A 88 0.92 -18.92 3.93
N HIS A 89 0.41 -20.04 4.47
CA HIS A 89 -0.09 -21.19 3.68
C HIS A 89 -1.61 -21.22 3.50
N ASP A 90 -2.32 -20.11 3.73
CA ASP A 90 -3.77 -19.99 3.61
C ASP A 90 -4.17 -19.00 2.50
N GLY A 91 -5.49 -18.83 2.27
CA GLY A 91 -6.00 -17.86 1.30
C GLY A 91 -5.64 -16.40 1.62
N THR A 92 -5.12 -16.11 2.82
CA THR A 92 -4.58 -14.79 3.17
C THR A 92 -3.25 -14.56 2.46
N GLY A 93 -2.42 -15.59 2.30
CA GLY A 93 -1.18 -15.54 1.54
C GLY A 93 -1.41 -15.14 0.08
N ASP A 94 -2.37 -15.76 -0.62
CA ASP A 94 -2.64 -15.43 -2.02
C ASP A 94 -3.08 -13.97 -2.21
N HIS A 95 -3.91 -13.45 -1.30
CA HIS A 95 -4.30 -12.03 -1.32
C HIS A 95 -3.11 -11.10 -1.08
N LEU A 96 -2.21 -11.43 -0.13
CA LEU A 96 -1.02 -10.63 0.14
C LEU A 96 0.00 -10.67 -1.02
N ARG A 97 0.10 -11.79 -1.76
CA ARG A 97 0.91 -11.87 -3.00
C ARG A 97 0.33 -10.97 -4.08
N HIS A 98 -0.98 -11.04 -4.30
CA HIS A 98 -1.64 -10.18 -5.28
C HIS A 98 -1.43 -8.70 -4.95
N LEU A 99 -1.65 -8.36 -3.68
CA LEU A 99 -1.39 -7.02 -3.15
C LEU A 99 0.05 -6.56 -3.41
N GLY A 100 1.04 -7.40 -3.08
CA GLY A 100 2.44 -7.10 -3.32
C GLY A 100 2.73 -6.75 -4.78
N GLN A 101 2.12 -7.49 -5.71
CA GLN A 101 2.26 -7.26 -7.14
C GLN A 101 1.67 -5.90 -7.58
N VAL A 102 0.47 -5.55 -7.08
CA VAL A 102 -0.18 -4.27 -7.40
C VAL A 102 0.68 -3.08 -6.98
N LEU A 103 1.27 -3.15 -5.79
CA LEU A 103 2.15 -2.10 -5.25
C LEU A 103 3.43 -1.93 -6.09
N ILE A 104 4.03 -3.04 -6.52
CA ILE A 104 5.20 -3.02 -7.42
C ILE A 104 4.82 -2.40 -8.78
N THR A 105 3.66 -2.74 -9.32
CA THR A 105 3.16 -2.14 -10.57
C THR A 105 2.94 -0.64 -10.42
N ALA A 106 2.29 -0.20 -9.33
CA ALA A 106 2.07 1.22 -9.04
C ALA A 106 3.40 1.98 -8.93
N ALA A 107 4.39 1.41 -8.24
CA ALA A 107 5.74 1.95 -8.16
C ALA A 107 6.40 2.08 -9.54
N GLY A 108 6.22 1.08 -10.40
CA GLY A 108 6.71 1.10 -11.78
C GLY A 108 6.10 2.23 -12.60
N ASN A 109 4.77 2.37 -12.56
CA ASN A 109 4.05 3.41 -13.30
C ASN A 109 4.45 4.81 -12.85
N LEU A 110 4.61 5.01 -11.53
CA LEU A 110 5.00 6.30 -10.97
C LEU A 110 6.42 6.72 -11.36
N LYS A 111 7.35 5.78 -11.54
CA LYS A 111 8.71 6.06 -12.04
C LYS A 111 8.76 6.43 -13.52
N MET A 112 7.74 6.04 -14.28
CA MET A 112 7.65 6.31 -15.73
C MET A 112 6.89 7.60 -16.06
N SER A 113 6.23 8.22 -15.06
CA SER A 113 5.45 9.47 -15.21
C SER A 113 6.26 10.73 -14.93
#